data_AF-X1TJ94-F1
#
_entry.id   AF-X1TJ94-F1
#
_cell.length_a   1.000
_cell.length_b   1.000
_cell.length_c   1.000
_cell.angle_alpha   90.00
_cell.angle_beta   90.00
_cell.angle_gamma   90.00
#
_symmetry.space_group_name_H-M   'P 1'
#
loop_
_entity.id
_entity.type
_entity.pdbx_description
1 polymer ?
#
loop_
_entity_poly.entity_id
_entity_poly.type
_entity_poly.pdbx_seq_one_letter_code
_entity_poly.pdbx_strand_id
1 'polypeptide(L)' 'RVIAVFPVDLLEPDRLDDAIIFLAGLPIHPEDRKQLLLEWCQLMGIAIDRDMVERARAE' A
#
# COMPACT_ATOMS: atom_id res chain seq x y z
N ARG A 1 9.08 9.69 9.58
CA ARG A 1 9.16 8.77 8.42
C ARG A 1 8.68 7.42 8.91
N VAL A 2 7.55 6.92 8.41
CA VAL A 2 7.05 5.58 8.71
C VAL A 2 7.80 4.57 7.83
N ILE A 3 8.11 3.40 8.37
CA ILE A 3 8.70 2.28 7.63
C ILE A 3 7.81 1.08 7.91
N ALA A 4 7.26 0.46 6.87
CA ALA A 4 6.52 -0.79 6.98
C ALA A 4 7.37 -1.94 6.44
N VAL A 5 7.27 -3.10 7.08
CA VAL A 5 7.83 -4.36 6.59
C VAL A 5 6.68 -5.14 5.99
N PHE A 6 6.72 -5.30 4.67
CA PHE A 6 5.73 -6.12 3.97
C PHE A 6 6.07 -7.60 4.16
N PRO A 7 5.07 -8.44 4.49
CA PRO A 7 5.18 -9.88 4.33
C PRO A 7 5.65 -10.24 2.92
N VAL A 8 6.49 -11.27 2.79
CA VAL A 8 7.11 -11.66 1.51
C VAL A 8 6.06 -12.06 0.48
N ASP A 9 4.96 -12.68 0.93
CA ASP A 9 3.81 -13.08 0.12
C ASP A 9 2.95 -11.91 -0.39
N LEU A 10 3.24 -10.68 0.06
CA LEU A 10 2.67 -9.44 -0.49
C LEU A 10 3.62 -8.74 -1.47
N LEU A 11 4.80 -9.30 -1.76
CA LEU A 11 5.77 -8.71 -2.70
C LEU A 11 5.61 -9.30 -4.11
N GLU A 12 4.36 -9.41 -4.57
CA GLU A 12 4.01 -9.83 -5.93
C GLU A 12 3.01 -8.83 -6.55
N PRO A 13 3.11 -8.52 -7.86
CA PRO A 13 2.32 -7.44 -8.45
C PRO A 13 0.80 -7.66 -8.44
N ASP A 14 0.34 -8.92 -8.42
CA ASP A 14 -1.07 -9.30 -8.39
C ASP A 14 -1.69 -9.29 -6.98
N ARG A 15 -0.89 -8.97 -5.95
CA ARG A 15 -1.30 -8.93 -4.54
C ARG A 15 -1.75 -7.55 -4.06
N LEU A 16 -2.15 -6.67 -4.99
CA LEU A 16 -2.53 -5.28 -4.68
C LEU A 16 -3.63 -5.19 -3.62
N ASP A 17 -4.69 -5.98 -3.75
CA ASP A 17 -5.82 -5.93 -2.82
C ASP A 17 -5.38 -6.34 -1.41
N ASP A 18 -4.56 -7.38 -1.30
CA ASP A 18 -4.02 -7.83 -0.01
C ASP A 18 -3.04 -6.82 0.59
N ALA A 19 -2.24 -6.15 -0.24
CA ALA A 19 -1.38 -5.05 0.20
C ALA A 19 -2.19 -3.87 0.74
N ILE A 20 -3.31 -3.51 0.10
CA ILE A 20 -4.22 -2.45 0.59
C ILE A 20 -4.86 -2.87 1.92
N ILE A 21 -5.33 -4.11 2.05
CA ILE A 21 -5.89 -4.65 3.30
C ILE A 21 -4.85 -4.61 4.42
N PHE A 22 -3.62 -5.04 4.14
CA PHE A 22 -2.52 -4.98 5.11
C PHE A 22 -2.27 -3.55 5.58
N LEU A 23 -2.21 -2.61 4.64
CA LEU A 23 -1.99 -1.20 4.92
C LEU A 23 -3.13 -0.59 5.73
N ALA A 24 -4.39 -0.96 5.45
CA ALA A 24 -5.58 -0.54 6.18
C ALA A 24 -5.52 -0.92 7.67
N GLY A 25 -4.98 -2.11 7.98
CA GLY A 25 -4.79 -2.59 9.35
C GLY A 25 -3.72 -1.85 10.16
N LEU A 26 -2.91 -0.98 9.54
CA LEU A 26 -1.86 -0.25 10.24
C LEU A 26 -2.44 0.96 10.99
N PRO A 27 -2.09 1.17 12.27
CA PRO A 27 -2.54 2.32 13.07
C PRO A 27 -1.69 3.57 12.75
N ILE A 28 -1.71 4.00 11.48
CA ILE A 28 -0.93 5.12 10.95
C ILE A 28 -1.83 6.15 10.27
N HIS A 29 -1.31 7.35 10.03
CA HIS A 29 -2.06 8.40 9.36
C HIS A 29 -2.36 8.01 7.89
N PRO A 30 -3.52 8.36 7.32
CA PRO A 30 -3.88 8.01 5.94
C PRO A 30 -2.86 8.46 4.89
N GLU A 31 -2.23 9.63 5.10
CA GLU A 31 -1.15 10.09 4.20
C GLU A 31 0.11 9.23 4.26
N ASP A 32 0.48 8.72 5.43
CA ASP A 32 1.61 7.78 5.55
C ASP A 32 1.28 6.46 4.86
N ARG A 33 0.02 6.02 4.95
CA ARG A 33 -0.45 4.81 4.27
C ARG A 33 -0.42 4.94 2.75
N LYS A 34 -0.86 6.09 2.22
CA LYS A 34 -0.71 6.42 0.80
C LYS A 34 0.76 6.39 0.37
N GLN A 35 1.65 6.95 1.18
CA GLN A 35 3.09 6.95 0.89
C GLN A 35 3.64 5.51 0.83
N LEU A 36 3.24 4.64 1.76
CA LEU A 36 3.63 3.23 1.74
C LEU A 36 3.07 2.48 0.52
N LEU A 37 1.83 2.77 0.11
CA LEU A 37 1.27 2.20 -1.12
C LEU A 37 2.08 2.64 -2.35
N LEU A 38 2.46 3.91 -2.44
CA LEU A 38 3.30 4.42 -3.54
C LEU A 38 4.65 3.69 -3.60
N GLU A 39 5.31 3.52 -2.46
CA GLU A 39 6.58 2.82 -2.35
C GLU A 39 6.45 1.33 -2.74
N TRP A 40 5.37 0.69 -2.31
CA TRP A 40 5.07 -0.69 -2.70
C TRP A 40 4.80 -0.82 -4.20
N CYS A 41 3.97 0.05 -4.79
CA CYS A 41 3.70 0.07 -6.23
C CYS A 41 4.99 0.27 -7.04
N GLN A 42 5.86 1.18 -6.60
CA GLN A 42 7.16 1.41 -7.22
C GLN A 42 8.04 0.14 -7.17
N LEU A 43 8.06 -0.56 -6.04
CA LEU A 43 8.81 -1.80 -5.87
C LEU A 43 8.30 -2.91 -6.79
N MET A 44 6.97 -3.01 -6.96
CA MET A 44 6.31 -4.02 -7.79
C MET A 44 6.26 -3.68 -9.28
N GLY A 45 6.64 -2.46 -9.68
CA GLY A 45 6.52 -1.99 -11.05
C GLY A 45 5.07 -1.76 -11.50
N ILE A 46 4.17 -1.45 -10.56
CA ILE A 46 2.76 -1.19 -10.84
C ILE A 46 2.54 0.30 -11.03
N ALA A 47 1.81 0.67 -12.08
CA ALA A 47 1.35 2.03 -12.27
C ALA A 47 0.23 2.34 -11.25
N ILE A 48 0.44 3.37 -10.45
CA ILE A 48 -0.58 3.82 -9.50
C ILE A 48 -1.67 4.63 -10.19
N ASP A 49 -2.92 4.41 -9.80
CA ASP A 49 -4.05 5.23 -10.21
C ASP A 49 -4.78 5.90 -9.03
N ARG A 50 -5.80 6.70 -9.34
CA ARG A 50 -6.57 7.43 -8.34
C ARG A 50 -7.37 6.50 -7.42
N ASP A 51 -7.97 5.44 -7.96
CA ASP A 51 -8.82 4.54 -7.19
C ASP A 51 -8.01 3.84 -6.09
N MET A 52 -6.82 3.37 -6.43
CA MET A 52 -5.87 2.77 -5.47
C MET A 52 -5.55 3.71 -4.30
N VAL A 53 -5.35 5.00 -4.60
CA VAL A 53 -5.03 6.02 -3.57
C VAL A 53 -6.24 6.29 -2.67
N GLU A 54 -7.44 6.38 -3.23
CA GLU A 54 -8.66 6.60 -2.45
C GLU A 54 -8.94 5.39 -1.54
N ARG A 55 -8.78 4.16 -2.06
CA ARG A 55 -8.92 2.93 -1.27
C ARG A 55 -7.95 2.88 -0.08
N ALA A 56 -6.69 3.26 -0.28
CA ALA A 56 -5.74 3.34 0.81
C ALA A 56 -6.13 4.37 1.89
N ARG A 57 -6.83 5.46 1.53
CA ARG A 57 -7.18 6.53 2.47
C ARG A 57 -8.50 6.32 3.22
N ALA A 58 -9.41 5.53 2.64
CA ALA A 58 -10.80 5.42 3.09
C ALA A 58 -11.02 4.47 4.27
N GLU A 59 -10.07 3.58 4.56
CA GLU A 59 -10.11 2.64 5.69
C GLU A 59 -9.33 3.13 6.93
#